data_AF-A0A7Y6AF10-F1
#
_entry.id   AF-A0A7Y6AF10-F1
#
_cell.length_a   1.000
_cell.length_b   1.000
_cell.length_c   1.000
_cell.angle_alpha   90.00
_cell.angle_beta   90.00
_cell.angle_gamma   90.00
#
_symmetry.space_group_name_H-M   'P 1'
#
loop_
_entity.id
_entity.type
_entity.pdbx_description
1 polymer ?
#
loop_
_entity_poly.entity_id
_entity_poly.type
_entity_poly.pdbx_seq_one_letter_code
_entity_poly.pdbx_strand_id
1 'polypeptide(L)'
;MRLFRRGPRGRARRGEAAAGVEHLKEFARSRRGVEAYLEPTTTVSGTTLVLVADTGEWTRRRIADPAAGRSLARKLGVPLYDAGIVGYPQRMREWTQKNRGGG
;
A
#
# COMPACT_ATOMS: atom_id res chain seq x y z
N MET A 1 25.55 -29.71 -2.53
CA MET A 1 24.27 -29.11 -2.08
C MET A 1 24.49 -27.66 -1.67
N ARG A 2 23.92 -26.68 -2.37
CA ARG A 2 24.12 -25.25 -2.06
C ARG A 2 22.91 -24.74 -1.28
N LEU A 3 23.07 -24.59 0.03
CA LEU A 3 22.05 -24.06 0.94
C LEU A 3 21.83 -22.56 0.65
N PHE A 4 20.67 -22.21 0.11
CA PHE A 4 20.20 -20.82 0.03
C PHE A 4 19.98 -20.29 1.45
N ARG A 5 21.03 -19.76 2.08
CA ARG A 5 20.94 -19.08 3.37
C ARG A 5 20.13 -17.81 3.16
N ARG A 6 18.88 -17.80 3.64
CA ARG A 6 17.98 -16.65 3.63
C ARG A 6 18.63 -15.52 4.45
N GLY A 7 19.34 -14.63 3.77
CA GLY A 7 20.16 -13.59 4.41
C GLY A 7 19.33 -12.55 5.19
N PRO A 8 19.96 -11.80 6.11
CA PRO A 8 19.30 -10.83 7.00
C PRO A 8 18.45 -9.79 6.24
N ARG A 9 18.87 -9.39 5.03
CA ARG A 9 18.10 -8.48 4.15
C ARG A 9 16.72 -9.02 3.76
N GLY A 10 16.58 -10.34 3.60
CA GLY A 10 15.29 -10.95 3.32
C GLY A 10 14.36 -10.96 4.54
N ARG A 11 14.90 -11.03 5.76
CA ARG A 11 14.11 -10.97 7.00
C ARG A 11 13.64 -9.55 7.28
N ALA A 12 14.50 -8.55 7.09
CA ALA A 12 14.15 -7.13 7.21
C ALA A 12 12.99 -6.74 6.28
N ARG A 13 13.08 -7.08 4.99
CA ARG A 13 12.00 -6.81 4.01
C ARG A 13 10.67 -7.47 4.37
N ARG A 14 10.68 -8.66 4.96
CA ARG A 14 9.46 -9.31 5.45
C ARG A 14 8.88 -8.59 6.67
N GLY A 15 9.74 -8.11 7.56
CA GLY A 15 9.34 -7.29 8.70
C GLY A 15 8.68 -5.97 8.27
N GLU A 16 9.29 -5.27 7.30
CA GLU A 16 8.73 -4.05 6.72
C GLU A 16 7.37 -4.29 6.07
N ALA A 17 7.21 -5.38 5.31
CA ALA A 17 5.93 -5.75 4.70
C ALA A 17 4.85 -6.05 5.76
N ALA A 18 5.21 -6.74 6.84
CA ALA A 18 4.28 -7.02 7.93
C ALA A 18 3.84 -5.73 8.66
N ALA A 19 4.77 -4.85 9.00
CA ALA A 19 4.48 -3.54 9.58
C ALA A 19 3.62 -2.68 8.63
N GLY A 20 3.90 -2.74 7.33
CA GLY A 20 3.12 -2.09 6.30
C GLY A 20 1.65 -2.57 6.30
N VAL A 21 1.42 -3.88 6.37
CA VAL A 21 0.07 -4.44 6.44
C VAL A 21 -0.69 -3.98 7.68
N GLU A 22 -0.06 -3.95 8.85
CA GLU A 22 -0.73 -3.49 10.07
C GLU A 22 -1.11 -2.00 9.97
N HIS A 23 -0.21 -1.16 9.46
CA HIS A 23 -0.52 0.25 9.21
C HIS A 23 -1.68 0.44 8.22
N LEU A 24 -1.73 -0.36 7.15
CA LEU A 24 -2.83 -0.32 6.18
C LEU A 24 -4.17 -0.70 6.81
N LYS A 25 -4.18 -1.71 7.69
CA LYS A 25 -5.40 -2.09 8.45
C LYS A 25 -5.85 -0.97 9.38
N GLU A 26 -4.93 -0.36 10.11
CA GLU A 26 -5.23 0.74 11.02
C GLU A 26 -5.80 1.95 10.27
N PHE A 27 -5.18 2.31 9.14
CA PHE A 27 -5.69 3.37 8.28
C PHE A 27 -7.11 3.07 7.78
N ALA A 28 -7.36 1.84 7.28
CA ALA A 28 -8.67 1.44 6.79
C ALA A 28 -9.76 1.41 7.89
N ARG A 29 -9.39 1.12 9.14
CA ARG A 29 -10.33 1.13 10.28
C ARG A 29 -10.69 2.53 10.76
N SER A 30 -9.80 3.50 10.56
CA SER A 30 -9.94 4.85 11.11
C SER A 30 -10.48 5.87 10.10
N ARG A 31 -10.53 5.53 8.81
CA ARG A 31 -11.05 6.37 7.73
C ARG A 31 -12.26 5.72 7.07
N ARG A 32 -13.12 6.53 6.45
CA ARG A 32 -14.28 6.04 5.68
C ARG A 32 -14.01 6.09 4.17
N GLY A 33 -14.82 5.35 3.42
CA GLY A 33 -14.76 5.32 1.96
C GLY A 33 -13.37 5.00 1.41
N VAL A 34 -12.64 4.11 2.09
CA VAL A 34 -11.26 3.77 1.72
C VAL A 34 -11.26 2.91 0.46
N GLU A 35 -10.43 3.29 -0.49
CA GLU A 35 -10.18 2.56 -1.72
C GLU A 35 -8.71 2.16 -1.80
N ALA A 36 -8.43 0.96 -2.29
CA ALA A 36 -7.09 0.42 -2.43
C ALA A 36 -6.60 0.52 -3.89
N TYR A 37 -5.35 0.91 -4.06
CA TYR A 37 -4.67 1.07 -5.34
C TYR A 37 -3.38 0.27 -5.29
N LEU A 38 -3.33 -0.83 -6.05
CA LEU A 38 -2.13 -1.65 -6.17
C LEU A 38 -1.21 -1.00 -7.20
N GLU A 39 0.01 -0.72 -6.80
CA GLU A 39 1.02 -0.21 -7.72
C GLU A 39 1.69 -1.36 -8.49
N PRO A 40 2.14 -1.09 -9.73
CA PRO A 40 2.97 -2.02 -10.47
C PRO A 40 4.18 -2.46 -9.65
N THR A 41 4.43 -3.76 -9.63
CA THR A 41 5.59 -4.31 -8.93
C THR A 41 6.85 -4.00 -9.74
N THR A 42 7.79 -3.27 -9.16
CA THR A 42 9.09 -3.00 -9.78
C THR A 42 10.21 -3.77 -9.09
N THR A 43 11.32 -3.97 -9.79
CA THR A 43 12.53 -4.65 -9.26
C THR A 43 13.15 -3.91 -8.08
N VAL A 44 13.00 -2.58 -8.04
CA VAL A 44 13.57 -1.70 -7.01
C VAL A 44 12.64 -1.61 -5.79
N SER A 45 11.39 -1.19 -6.01
CA SER A 45 10.45 -0.84 -4.93
C SER A 45 9.59 -2.02 -4.46
N GLY A 46 9.60 -3.15 -5.18
CA GLY A 46 8.72 -4.28 -4.90
C GLY A 46 7.25 -3.92 -5.05
N THR A 47 6.37 -4.72 -4.45
CA THR A 47 4.92 -4.48 -4.48
C THR A 47 4.52 -3.50 -3.39
N THR A 48 3.73 -2.49 -3.76
CA THR A 48 3.26 -1.45 -2.85
C THR A 48 1.76 -1.27 -3.00
N LEU A 49 1.09 -0.99 -1.89
CA LEU A 49 -0.34 -0.69 -1.86
C LEU A 49 -0.54 0.75 -1.34
N VAL A 50 -1.41 1.49 -2.01
CA VAL A 50 -1.86 2.81 -1.59
C VAL A 50 -3.31 2.68 -1.14
N LEU A 51 -3.64 3.21 0.03
CA LEU A 51 -5.03 3.40 0.45
C LEU A 51 -5.37 4.88 0.38
N VAL A 52 -6.55 5.20 -0.15
CA VAL A 52 -7.06 6.57 -0.27
C VAL A 52 -8.45 6.63 0.35
N ALA A 53 -8.63 7.49 1.36
CA ALA A 53 -9.91 7.75 2.01
C ALA A 53 -10.86 8.61 1.15
N ASP A 54 -12.11 8.74 1.58
CA ASP A 54 -13.10 9.63 0.97
C ASP A 54 -12.66 11.11 0.98
N THR A 55 -11.97 11.54 2.03
CA THR A 55 -11.39 12.89 2.17
C THR A 55 -10.20 13.16 1.24
N GLY A 56 -9.66 12.13 0.59
CA GLY A 56 -8.42 12.19 -0.18
C GLY A 56 -7.15 11.99 0.64
N GLU A 57 -7.25 11.84 1.98
CA GLU A 57 -6.13 11.39 2.80
C GLU A 57 -5.64 10.03 2.29
N TRP A 58 -4.33 9.83 2.25
CA TRP A 58 -3.77 8.59 1.73
C TRP A 58 -2.56 8.10 2.52
N THR A 59 -2.31 6.80 2.43
CA THR A 59 -1.08 6.18 2.92
C THR A 59 -0.55 5.17 1.92
N ARG A 60 0.78 5.01 1.87
CA ARG A 60 1.48 4.10 0.98
C ARG A 60 2.40 3.20 1.78
N ARG A 61 2.25 1.88 1.62
CA ARG A 61 3.05 0.88 2.35
C ARG A 61 3.46 -0.26 1.44
N ARG A 62 4.69 -0.73 1.65
CA ARG A 62 5.21 -1.92 0.97
C ARG A 62 4.50 -3.16 1.50
N ILE A 63 4.23 -4.10 0.62
CA ILE A 63 3.63 -5.39 0.94
C ILE A 63 4.49 -6.52 0.34
N ALA A 64 4.17 -7.76 0.72
CA ALA A 64 4.95 -8.92 0.30
C ALA A 64 4.89 -9.14 -1.22
N ASP A 65 3.67 -9.10 -1.78
CA ASP A 65 3.37 -9.42 -3.17
C ASP A 65 1.95 -8.95 -3.56
N PRO A 66 1.58 -8.98 -4.86
CA PRO A 66 0.25 -8.55 -5.31
C PRO A 66 -0.92 -9.35 -4.71
N ALA A 67 -0.73 -10.65 -4.44
CA ALA A 67 -1.78 -11.49 -3.88
C ALA A 67 -2.07 -11.12 -2.42
N ALA A 68 -1.04 -10.75 -1.65
CA ALA A 68 -1.19 -10.18 -0.32
C ALA A 68 -2.04 -8.89 -0.34
N GLY A 69 -1.83 -8.03 -1.33
CA GLY A 69 -2.63 -6.81 -1.53
C GLY A 69 -4.10 -7.11 -1.82
N ARG A 70 -4.37 -8.05 -2.74
CA ARG A 70 -5.73 -8.52 -3.06
C ARG A 70 -6.42 -9.15 -1.85
N SER A 71 -5.71 -9.99 -1.11
CA SER A 71 -6.22 -10.62 0.12
C SER A 71 -6.55 -9.58 1.18
N LEU A 72 -5.68 -8.58 1.37
CA LEU A 72 -5.88 -7.51 2.33
C LEU A 72 -7.09 -6.66 1.97
N ALA A 73 -7.22 -6.22 0.71
CA ALA A 73 -8.37 -5.44 0.26
C ALA A 73 -9.69 -6.18 0.48
N ARG A 74 -9.75 -7.48 0.14
CA ARG A 74 -10.90 -8.34 0.42
C ARG A 74 -11.22 -8.43 1.91
N LYS A 75 -10.21 -8.61 2.77
CA LYS A 75 -10.39 -8.68 4.23
C LYS A 75 -10.89 -7.36 4.83
N LEU A 76 -10.48 -6.24 4.26
CA LEU A 76 -10.90 -4.91 4.68
C LEU A 76 -12.26 -4.50 4.07
N GLY A 77 -12.78 -5.26 3.10
CA GLY A 77 -14.03 -4.93 2.41
C GLY A 77 -13.92 -3.69 1.53
N VAL A 78 -12.72 -3.35 1.07
CA VAL A 78 -12.46 -2.16 0.24
C VAL A 78 -12.28 -2.54 -1.24
N PRO A 79 -12.72 -1.70 -2.18
CA PRO A 79 -12.45 -1.92 -3.59
C PRO A 79 -10.93 -1.82 -3.86
N LEU A 80 -10.46 -2.62 -4.82
CA LEU A 80 -9.06 -2.65 -5.23
C LEU A 80 -8.94 -2.36 -6.73
N TYR A 81 -8.11 -1.38 -7.05
CA TYR A 81 -7.80 -0.98 -8.42
C TYR A 81 -6.31 -1.14 -8.73
N ASP A 82 -5.98 -1.25 -10.02
CA ASP A 82 -4.60 -1.17 -10.48
C ASP A 82 -4.25 0.29 -10.79
N ALA A 83 -3.33 0.85 -10.02
CA ALA A 83 -2.94 2.26 -10.15
C ALA A 83 -2.32 2.58 -11.51
N GLY A 84 -1.70 1.60 -12.18
CA GLY A 84 -1.14 1.77 -13.52
C GLY A 84 -2.20 1.84 -14.61
N ILE A 85 -3.41 1.36 -14.34
CA ILE A 85 -4.53 1.37 -15.28
C ILE A 85 -5.44 2.56 -15.02
N VAL A 86 -5.94 2.71 -13.79
CA VAL A 86 -6.95 3.74 -13.46
C VAL A 86 -6.33 5.07 -13.03
N GLY A 87 -5.05 5.07 -12.63
CA GLY A 87 -4.42 6.22 -11.98
C GLY A 87 -4.91 6.45 -10.56
N TYR A 88 -4.52 7.60 -9.99
CA TYR A 88 -4.94 8.02 -8.66
C TYR A 88 -6.14 8.97 -8.71
N PRO A 89 -7.06 8.91 -7.73
CA PRO A 89 -8.26 9.71 -7.74
C PRO A 89 -7.94 11.20 -7.50
N GLN A 90 -8.76 12.10 -8.04
CA GLN A 90 -8.55 13.55 -7.95
C GLN A 90 -8.41 14.04 -6.50
N ARG A 91 -9.25 13.52 -5.59
CA ARG A 91 -9.22 13.84 -4.15
C ARG A 91 -7.85 13.62 -3.49
N MET A 92 -7.09 12.60 -3.93
CA MET A 92 -5.72 12.37 -3.43
C MET A 92 -4.76 13.49 -3.86
N ARG A 93 -4.91 13.99 -5.09
CA ARG A 93 -4.11 15.10 -5.62
C ARG A 93 -4.43 16.39 -4.87
N GLU A 94 -5.70 16.66 -4.66
CA GLU A 94 -6.17 17.85 -3.92
C GLU A 94 -5.71 17.82 -2.46
N TRP A 95 -5.83 16.67 -1.79
CA TRP A 95 -5.31 16.49 -0.43
C TRP A 95 -3.80 16.73 -0.39
N THR A 96 -3.06 16.18 -1.35
CA THR A 96 -1.61 16.37 -1.43
C THR A 96 -1.25 17.84 -1.63
N GLN A 97 -1.98 18.59 -2.47
CA GLN A 97 -1.75 20.03 -2.66
C GLN A 97 -2.01 20.82 -1.36
N LYS A 98 -3.13 20.55 -0.68
CA LYS A 98 -3.49 21.22 0.58
C LYS A 98 -2.48 20.93 1.70
N ASN A 99 -1.94 19.72 1.76
CA ASN A 99 -1.00 19.30 2.79
C ASN A 99 0.48 19.47 2.39
N ARG A 100 0.77 19.90 1.16
CA ARG A 100 2.14 20.23 0.69
C ARG A 100 2.66 21.56 1.23
N GLY A 101 1.79 22.40 1.80
CA GLY A 101 2.10 23.76 2.26
C GLY A 101 2.62 23.89 3.69
N GLY A 102 3.04 22.80 4.33
CA GLY A 102 3.63 22.80 5.68
C GLY A 102 5.13 22.55 5.69
N GLY A 103 5.87 23.19 4.78
CA GLY A 103 7.34 23.21 4.76
C GLY A 103 7.86 24.55 5.26
#